data_AF-A0A3M1LCT9-F1
#
_entry.id   AF-A0A3M1LCT9-F1
#
_cell.length_a   1.000
_cell.length_b   1.000
_cell.length_c   1.000
_cell.angle_alpha   90.00
_cell.angle_beta   90.00
_cell.angle_gamma   90.00
#
_symmetry.space_group_name_H-M   'P 1'
#
loop_
_entity.id
_entity.type
_entity.pdbx_description
1 polymer ?
#
loop_
_entity_poly.entity_id
_entity_poly.type
_entity_poly.pdbx_seq_one_letter_code
_entity_poly.pdbx_strand_id
1 'polypeptide(L)'
;MGLPQVFVEGDTEKNVVIHLMERQLSINLDPGWKKRLRERKGGKAQVIKAIRNELGPELGAAPVRCLVMRDLDEDEGESLGSIRQSVAETVRRLFEERGFATMPSLAVHPDYANVFTWQSDEPDLRLALHVAYYPSVPGLSQRFTKSTTDDYVLALALHPRTAARLLQGIGLERVGETALAEKVRREVPELLRRNGIRMREAKDYVRIYLATVRLGMSPAVFAGKLLSLADDEEIRRVFAPLIAALQFVAEA
;
A
#
# COMPACT_ATOMS: atom_id res chain seq x y z
N MET A 1 17.80 4.51 15.84
CA MET A 1 16.91 3.47 15.28
C MET A 1 17.14 3.38 13.79
N GLY A 2 17.25 2.17 13.24
CA GLY A 2 17.32 1.98 11.80
C GLY A 2 15.95 2.23 11.18
N LEU A 3 15.90 2.90 10.03
CA LEU A 3 14.68 3.01 9.24
C LEU A 3 14.29 1.62 8.71
N PRO A 4 12.98 1.28 8.65
CA PRO A 4 12.55 -0.02 8.15
C PRO A 4 13.02 -0.24 6.71
N GLN A 5 13.40 -1.47 6.41
CA GLN A 5 13.50 -1.97 5.05
C GLN A 5 12.09 -2.23 4.54
N VAL A 6 11.74 -1.66 3.39
CA VAL A 6 10.40 -1.73 2.84
C VAL A 6 10.45 -2.39 1.46
N PHE A 7 9.75 -3.50 1.30
CA PHE A 7 9.65 -4.26 0.06
C PHE A 7 8.26 -4.05 -0.55
N VAL A 8 8.22 -3.42 -1.73
CA VAL A 8 6.97 -3.04 -2.42
C VAL A 8 6.97 -3.52 -3.87
N GLU A 9 5.78 -3.73 -4.43
CA GLU A 9 5.60 -4.15 -5.82
C GLU A 9 5.76 -2.99 -6.82
N GLY A 10 5.33 -1.77 -6.46
CA GLY A 10 5.35 -0.62 -7.37
C GLY A 10 5.59 0.74 -6.70
N ASP A 11 5.53 1.78 -7.54
CA ASP A 11 5.77 3.17 -7.14
C ASP A 11 4.63 3.78 -6.31
N THR A 12 3.38 3.30 -6.46
CA THR A 12 2.25 3.79 -5.65
C THR A 12 2.49 3.46 -4.18
N GLU A 13 2.79 2.20 -3.87
CA GLU A 13 3.12 1.72 -2.52
C GLU A 13 4.26 2.54 -1.91
N LYS A 14 5.33 2.74 -2.69
CA LYS A 14 6.49 3.53 -2.27
C LYS A 14 6.09 4.93 -1.85
N ASN A 15 5.33 5.64 -2.68
CA ASN A 15 4.92 7.02 -2.40
C ASN A 15 3.99 7.09 -1.18
N VAL A 16 3.09 6.11 -1.03
CA VAL A 16 2.21 6.00 0.14
C VAL A 16 3.05 5.81 1.40
N VAL A 17 3.97 4.84 1.43
CA VAL A 17 4.80 4.57 2.61
C VAL A 17 5.62 5.80 3.02
N ILE A 18 6.26 6.48 2.06
CA ILE A 18 7.04 7.70 2.36
C ILE A 18 6.16 8.72 3.08
N HIS A 19 4.98 9.02 2.54
CA HIS A 19 4.07 10.00 3.15
C HIS A 19 3.56 9.56 4.52
N LEU A 20 3.22 8.27 4.69
CA LEU A 20 2.73 7.77 5.97
C LEU A 20 3.81 7.83 7.05
N MET A 21 5.05 7.45 6.73
CA MET A 21 6.17 7.53 7.67
C MET A 21 6.45 8.97 8.09
N GLU A 22 6.47 9.92 7.14
CA GLU A 22 6.75 11.33 7.44
C GLU A 22 5.60 12.01 8.18
N ARG A 23 4.35 11.82 7.74
CA ARG A 23 3.19 12.54 8.26
C ARG A 23 2.53 11.87 9.46
N GLN A 24 2.44 10.55 9.48
CA GLN A 24 1.70 9.83 10.53
C GLN A 24 2.59 9.30 11.65
N LEU A 25 3.85 8.96 11.33
CA LEU A 25 4.80 8.45 12.32
C LEU A 25 5.88 9.48 12.69
N SER A 26 5.87 10.67 12.06
CA SER A 26 6.87 11.74 12.28
C SER A 26 8.32 11.27 12.10
N ILE A 27 8.55 10.30 11.22
CA ILE A 27 9.87 9.78 10.89
C ILE A 27 10.47 10.63 9.78
N ASN A 28 11.58 11.30 10.06
CA ASN A 28 12.30 12.08 9.05
C ASN A 28 13.11 11.13 8.13
N LEU A 29 12.68 11.03 6.87
CA LEU A 29 13.30 10.15 5.89
C LEU A 29 14.40 10.88 5.13
N ASP A 30 15.64 10.43 5.29
CA ASP A 30 16.76 10.98 4.52
C ASP A 30 16.64 10.66 3.01
N PRO A 31 17.18 11.51 2.11
CA PRO A 31 17.13 11.27 0.67
C PRO A 31 17.77 9.95 0.23
N GLY A 32 18.77 9.46 0.96
CA GLY A 32 19.39 8.16 0.73
C GLY A 32 18.43 7.01 0.97
N TRP A 33 17.64 7.05 2.05
CA TRP A 33 16.60 6.06 2.29
C TRP A 33 15.53 6.07 1.20
N LYS A 34 15.04 7.24 0.78
CA LYS A 34 14.05 7.35 -0.32
C LYS A 34 14.58 6.76 -1.64
N LYS A 35 15.92 6.78 -1.85
CA LYS A 35 16.60 6.15 -2.99
C LYS A 35 16.81 4.64 -2.82
N ARG A 36 16.92 4.14 -1.59
CA ARG A 36 17.00 2.71 -1.26
C ARG A 36 15.64 2.02 -1.39
N LEU A 37 14.56 2.74 -1.06
CA LEU A 37 13.21 2.31 -1.36
C LEU A 37 13.00 2.30 -2.88
N ARG A 38 13.33 1.19 -3.53
CA ARG A 38 13.15 0.98 -4.96
C ARG A 38 11.96 0.06 -5.18
N GLU A 39 11.14 0.40 -6.18
CA GLU A 39 10.16 -0.53 -6.71
C GLU A 39 10.85 -1.80 -7.19
N ARG A 40 10.22 -2.96 -7.00
CA ARG A 40 10.73 -4.24 -7.47
C ARG A 40 10.06 -4.58 -8.79
N LYS A 41 10.57 -3.97 -9.87
CA LYS A 41 10.12 -4.26 -11.25
C LYS A 41 10.17 -5.76 -11.52
N GLY A 42 9.01 -6.38 -11.71
CA GLY A 42 8.86 -7.83 -11.91
C GLY A 42 7.96 -8.53 -10.88
N GLY A 43 7.28 -7.77 -10.01
CA GLY A 43 6.16 -8.24 -9.21
C GLY A 43 6.52 -9.21 -8.08
N LYS A 44 5.56 -10.07 -7.74
CA LYS A 44 5.57 -11.03 -6.62
C LYS A 44 6.91 -11.77 -6.41
N ALA A 45 7.48 -12.33 -7.48
CA ALA A 45 8.73 -13.10 -7.42
C ALA A 45 9.96 -12.22 -7.09
N GLN A 46 9.95 -10.96 -7.52
CA GLN A 46 11.04 -10.03 -7.21
C GLN A 46 10.99 -9.53 -5.77
N VAL A 47 9.80 -9.40 -5.19
CA VAL A 47 9.66 -9.12 -3.74
C VAL A 47 10.31 -10.24 -2.93
N ILE A 48 9.99 -11.50 -3.23
CA ILE A 48 10.59 -12.66 -2.55
C ILE A 48 12.11 -12.72 -2.74
N LYS A 49 12.59 -12.48 -3.97
CA LYS A 49 14.02 -12.42 -4.26
C LYS A 49 14.73 -11.29 -3.50
N ALA A 50 14.11 -10.12 -3.43
CA ALA A 50 14.65 -8.97 -2.70
C ALA A 50 14.73 -9.25 -1.20
N ILE A 51 13.72 -9.87 -0.60
CA ILE A 51 13.76 -10.31 0.80
C ILE A 51 14.99 -11.20 1.02
N ARG A 52 15.24 -12.21 0.17
CA ARG A 52 16.41 -13.08 0.34
C ARG A 52 17.74 -12.35 0.21
N ASN A 53 17.86 -11.47 -0.78
CA ASN A 53 19.13 -10.83 -1.11
C ASN A 53 19.48 -9.66 -0.19
N GLU A 54 18.48 -8.97 0.37
CA GLU A 54 18.69 -7.73 1.13
C GLU A 54 18.44 -7.92 2.63
N LEU A 55 17.43 -8.70 3.01
CA LEU A 55 17.20 -9.02 4.43
C LEU A 55 18.25 -10.01 4.94
N GLY A 56 18.53 -11.05 4.15
CA GLY A 56 19.42 -12.15 4.53
C GLY A 56 20.78 -11.70 5.09
N PRO A 57 21.54 -10.84 4.39
CA PRO A 57 22.82 -10.32 4.87
C PRO A 57 22.77 -9.67 6.26
N GLU A 58 21.72 -8.91 6.55
CA GLU A 58 21.57 -8.08 7.77
C GLU A 58 21.10 -8.89 8.99
N LEU A 59 20.46 -10.06 8.77
CA LEU A 59 19.95 -10.90 9.85
C LEU A 59 21.09 -11.38 10.77
N GLY A 60 21.00 -11.00 12.05
CA GLY A 60 21.99 -11.30 13.09
C GLY A 60 23.19 -10.35 13.15
N ALA A 61 23.32 -9.42 12.18
CA ALA A 61 24.38 -8.41 12.19
C ALA A 61 23.92 -7.10 12.85
N ALA A 62 22.64 -6.75 12.71
CA ALA A 62 22.03 -5.57 13.31
C ALA A 62 20.54 -5.80 13.55
N PRO A 63 19.88 -4.96 14.39
CA PRO A 63 18.43 -4.91 14.46
C PRO A 63 17.80 -4.68 13.09
N VAL A 64 16.89 -5.55 12.70
CA VAL A 64 16.18 -5.47 11.43
C VAL A 64 14.73 -5.08 11.67
N ARG A 65 14.26 -4.08 10.92
CA ARG A 65 12.86 -3.66 10.87
C ARG A 65 12.41 -3.80 9.42
N CYS A 66 11.40 -4.62 9.14
CA CYS A 66 11.05 -5.04 7.79
C CYS A 66 9.54 -4.94 7.55
N LEU A 67 9.15 -4.17 6.54
CA LEU A 67 7.79 -4.15 6.01
C LEU A 67 7.78 -4.79 4.62
N VAL A 68 6.92 -5.78 4.43
CA VAL A 68 6.61 -6.36 3.12
C VAL A 68 5.20 -5.93 2.74
N MET A 69 5.04 -5.37 1.54
CA MET A 69 3.74 -5.05 0.96
C MET A 69 3.47 -5.94 -0.24
N ARG A 70 2.24 -6.44 -0.34
CA ARG A 70 1.78 -7.29 -1.45
C ARG A 70 0.38 -6.91 -1.90
N ASP A 71 0.13 -7.01 -3.19
CA ASP A 71 -1.23 -6.98 -3.73
C ASP A 71 -1.92 -8.33 -3.52
N LEU A 72 -3.25 -8.35 -3.52
CA LEU A 72 -4.05 -9.56 -3.50
C LEU A 72 -4.73 -9.79 -4.85
N ASP A 73 -4.31 -10.85 -5.54
CA ASP A 73 -4.86 -11.24 -6.84
C ASP A 73 -5.73 -12.50 -6.73
N GLU A 74 -7.01 -12.32 -6.38
CA GLU A 74 -7.94 -13.44 -6.19
C GLU A 74 -8.23 -14.18 -7.50
N ASP A 75 -8.16 -13.49 -8.65
CA ASP A 75 -8.35 -14.08 -9.98
C ASP A 75 -7.20 -15.04 -10.36
N GLU A 76 -6.00 -14.83 -9.80
CA GLU A 76 -4.87 -15.75 -9.90
C GLU A 76 -4.87 -16.84 -8.81
N GLY A 77 -5.93 -16.91 -8.00
CA GLY A 77 -6.06 -17.87 -6.91
C GLY A 77 -5.24 -17.53 -5.66
N GLU A 78 -4.76 -16.29 -5.53
CA GLU A 78 -4.14 -15.85 -4.28
C GLU A 78 -5.18 -15.64 -3.18
N SER A 79 -4.74 -15.91 -1.95
CA SER A 79 -5.47 -15.61 -0.73
C SER A 79 -4.53 -14.94 0.25
N LEU A 80 -5.09 -14.26 1.24
CA LEU A 80 -4.30 -13.74 2.37
C LEU A 80 -3.43 -14.85 3.00
N GLY A 81 -3.96 -16.08 3.10
CA GLY A 81 -3.26 -17.25 3.62
C GLY A 81 -2.06 -17.67 2.77
N SER A 82 -2.23 -17.76 1.44
CA SER A 82 -1.13 -18.17 0.55
C SER A 82 -0.03 -17.11 0.46
N ILE A 83 -0.37 -15.82 0.48
CA ILE A 83 0.62 -14.72 0.52
C ILE A 83 1.39 -14.73 1.85
N ARG A 84 0.68 -14.84 2.98
CA ARG A 84 1.30 -14.98 4.32
C ARG A 84 2.26 -16.17 4.35
N GLN A 85 1.82 -17.33 3.85
CA GLN A 85 2.65 -18.53 3.82
C GLN A 85 3.90 -18.33 2.97
N SER A 86 3.77 -17.75 1.77
CA SER A 86 4.90 -17.50 0.86
C SER A 86 5.98 -16.62 1.49
N VAL A 87 5.57 -15.55 2.18
CA VAL A 87 6.51 -14.66 2.90
C VAL A 87 7.12 -15.37 4.11
N ALA A 88 6.30 -16.06 4.92
CA ALA A 88 6.78 -16.78 6.10
C ALA A 88 7.79 -17.88 5.75
N GLU A 89 7.54 -18.67 4.70
CA GLU A 89 8.47 -19.69 4.21
C GLU A 89 9.77 -19.08 3.68
N THR A 90 9.69 -17.93 3.01
CA THR A 90 10.88 -17.24 2.51
C THR A 90 11.78 -16.78 3.65
N VAL A 91 11.21 -16.18 4.70
CA VAL A 91 11.98 -15.74 5.86
C VAL A 91 12.45 -16.94 6.69
N ARG A 92 11.64 -18.00 6.81
CA ARG A 92 12.03 -19.24 7.49
C ARG A 92 13.28 -19.86 6.87
N ARG A 93 13.34 -19.95 5.54
CA ARG A 93 14.53 -20.45 4.83
C ARG A 93 15.77 -19.61 5.14
N LEU A 94 15.64 -18.28 5.23
CA LEU A 94 16.76 -17.41 5.62
C LEU A 94 17.23 -17.70 7.05
N PHE A 95 16.31 -18.01 7.96
CA PHE A 95 16.64 -18.37 9.34
C PHE A 95 17.33 -19.73 9.43
N GLU A 96 16.83 -20.72 8.69
CA GLU A 96 17.43 -22.05 8.56
C GLU A 96 18.85 -21.97 7.98
N GLU A 97 19.04 -21.25 6.88
CA GLU A 97 20.35 -21.03 6.23
C GLU A 97 21.36 -20.34 7.16
N ARG A 98 20.88 -19.54 8.12
CA ARG A 98 21.69 -18.84 9.12
C ARG A 98 21.85 -19.59 10.44
N GLY A 99 21.17 -20.73 10.61
CA GLY A 99 21.25 -21.55 11.81
C GLY A 99 20.59 -20.92 13.06
N PHE A 100 19.60 -20.03 12.90
CA PHE A 100 18.86 -19.49 14.03
C PHE A 100 17.92 -20.55 14.61
N ALA A 101 17.77 -20.59 15.93
CA ALA A 101 16.91 -21.56 16.62
C ALA A 101 15.42 -21.17 16.55
N THR A 102 15.13 -19.88 16.59
CA THR A 102 13.77 -19.34 16.46
C THR A 102 13.32 -19.39 15.01
N MET A 103 12.05 -19.69 14.74
CA MET A 103 11.50 -19.68 13.38
C MET A 103 10.36 -18.69 13.23
N PRO A 104 10.31 -17.93 12.11
CA PRO A 104 9.25 -16.96 11.88
C PRO A 104 7.88 -17.61 11.74
N SER A 105 6.92 -17.05 12.48
CA SER A 105 5.51 -17.40 12.43
C SER A 105 4.67 -16.13 12.43
N LEU A 106 4.40 -15.61 11.23
CA LEU A 106 3.55 -14.43 11.04
C LEU A 106 2.17 -14.67 11.66
N ALA A 107 1.81 -13.91 12.68
CA ALA A 107 0.50 -13.90 13.31
C ALA A 107 -0.39 -12.80 12.70
N VAL A 108 -1.71 -12.98 12.74
CA VAL A 108 -2.66 -11.94 12.27
C VAL A 108 -2.65 -10.79 13.28
N HIS A 109 -2.65 -9.54 12.79
CA HIS A 109 -2.82 -8.37 13.65
C HIS A 109 -4.22 -8.37 14.29
N PRO A 110 -4.36 -8.04 15.60
CA PRO A 110 -5.64 -8.10 16.31
C PRO A 110 -6.79 -7.34 15.62
N ASP A 111 -6.49 -6.14 15.10
CA ASP A 111 -7.50 -5.26 14.52
C ASP A 111 -7.62 -5.36 12.99
N TYR A 112 -6.66 -6.00 12.31
CA TYR A 112 -6.53 -5.92 10.85
C TYR A 112 -6.18 -7.29 10.25
N ALA A 113 -7.18 -7.95 9.66
CA ALA A 113 -7.03 -9.29 9.08
C ALA A 113 -6.06 -9.38 7.89
N ASN A 114 -5.73 -8.25 7.26
CA ASN A 114 -4.81 -8.14 6.14
C ASN A 114 -3.39 -7.69 6.55
N VAL A 115 -3.12 -7.64 7.86
CA VAL A 115 -1.81 -7.34 8.42
C VAL A 115 -1.32 -8.54 9.22
N PHE A 116 -0.09 -8.94 8.98
CA PHE A 116 0.55 -10.02 9.71
C PHE A 116 1.88 -9.57 10.28
N THR A 117 2.16 -9.96 11.52
CA THR A 117 3.31 -9.48 12.27
C THR A 117 4.06 -10.63 12.91
N TRP A 118 5.37 -10.46 13.06
CA TRP A 118 6.22 -11.36 13.84
C TRP A 118 7.42 -10.59 14.36
N GLN A 119 7.84 -10.92 15.57
CA GLN A 119 9.06 -10.38 16.16
C GLN A 119 9.87 -11.47 16.84
N SER A 120 11.17 -11.23 16.94
CA SER A 120 12.13 -12.04 17.69
C SER A 120 13.24 -11.14 18.20
N ASP A 121 13.77 -11.49 19.38
CA ASP A 121 14.93 -10.81 19.97
C ASP A 121 16.26 -11.42 19.47
N GLU A 122 16.25 -12.70 19.06
CA GLU A 122 17.43 -13.41 18.56
C GLU A 122 17.13 -14.19 17.26
N PRO A 123 17.49 -13.63 16.08
CA PRO A 123 18.01 -12.27 15.85
C PRO A 123 16.93 -11.21 16.11
N ASP A 124 17.35 -9.99 16.44
CA ASP A 124 16.47 -8.81 16.59
C ASP A 124 15.85 -8.47 15.22
N LEU A 125 14.64 -8.98 14.99
CA LEU A 125 13.86 -8.77 13.78
C LEU A 125 12.42 -8.44 14.16
N ARG A 126 11.91 -7.33 13.63
CA ARG A 126 10.47 -7.07 13.51
C ARG A 126 10.06 -7.12 12.04
N LEU A 127 9.10 -7.99 11.73
CA LEU A 127 8.58 -8.20 10.38
C LEU A 127 7.08 -7.93 10.37
N ALA A 128 6.65 -7.01 9.50
CA ALA A 128 5.25 -6.83 9.15
C ALA A 128 5.01 -7.17 7.67
N LEU A 129 3.92 -7.86 7.39
CA LEU A 129 3.36 -8.08 6.06
C LEU A 129 2.03 -7.36 6.00
N HIS A 130 1.90 -6.40 5.08
CA HIS A 130 0.65 -5.78 4.71
C HIS A 130 0.21 -6.30 3.34
N VAL A 131 -0.96 -6.94 3.27
CA VAL A 131 -1.58 -7.30 2.01
C VAL A 131 -2.66 -6.27 1.69
N ALA A 132 -2.61 -5.67 0.50
CA ALA A 132 -3.63 -4.75 0.05
C ALA A 132 -4.99 -5.46 0.03
N TYR A 133 -5.90 -4.97 0.86
CA TYR A 133 -7.25 -5.50 0.98
C TYR A 133 -8.18 -4.38 1.39
N TYR A 134 -8.86 -3.81 0.41
CA TYR A 134 -9.86 -2.78 0.65
C TYR A 134 -11.24 -3.32 0.27
N PRO A 135 -12.02 -3.85 1.23
CA PRO A 135 -13.17 -4.70 0.93
C PRO A 135 -14.27 -4.01 0.12
N SER A 136 -14.38 -2.67 0.20
CA SER A 136 -15.21 -1.89 -0.72
C SER A 136 -14.81 -0.42 -0.70
N VAL A 137 -14.62 0.18 -1.88
CA VAL A 137 -14.51 1.64 -2.00
C VAL A 137 -15.91 2.24 -1.86
N PRO A 138 -16.17 3.13 -0.88
CA PRO A 138 -17.51 3.66 -0.66
C PRO A 138 -18.10 4.30 -1.92
N GLY A 139 -19.32 3.89 -2.26
CA GLY A 139 -20.06 4.36 -3.42
C GLY A 139 -19.71 3.67 -4.74
N LEU A 140 -18.84 2.65 -4.75
CA LEU A 140 -18.66 1.74 -5.88
C LEU A 140 -19.35 0.40 -5.58
N SER A 141 -20.24 -0.02 -6.47
CA SER A 141 -21.00 -1.28 -6.33
C SER A 141 -20.24 -2.51 -6.86
N GLN A 142 -19.07 -2.32 -7.45
CA GLN A 142 -18.27 -3.41 -8.01
C GLN A 142 -17.13 -3.81 -7.08
N ARG A 143 -16.87 -5.11 -7.02
CA ARG A 143 -15.62 -5.65 -6.48
C ARG A 143 -14.57 -5.61 -7.58
N PHE A 144 -13.37 -5.14 -7.25
CA PHE A 144 -12.24 -5.19 -8.18
C PHE A 144 -11.70 -6.62 -8.29
N THR A 145 -11.12 -6.96 -9.44
CA THR A 145 -10.50 -8.27 -9.67
C THR A 145 -9.21 -8.45 -8.87
N LYS A 146 -8.55 -7.33 -8.56
CA LYS A 146 -7.34 -7.27 -7.75
C LYS A 146 -7.55 -6.26 -6.64
N SER A 147 -7.09 -6.57 -5.43
CA SER A 147 -6.98 -5.59 -4.36
C SER A 147 -5.57 -5.06 -4.31
N THR A 148 -5.43 -3.74 -4.46
CA THR A 148 -4.13 -3.07 -4.61
C THR A 148 -4.06 -1.83 -3.73
N THR A 149 -2.87 -1.24 -3.59
CA THR A 149 -2.75 0.06 -2.88
C THR A 149 -3.58 1.15 -3.55
N ASP A 150 -3.83 1.06 -4.87
CA ASP A 150 -4.67 2.02 -5.60
C ASP A 150 -6.11 2.06 -5.06
N ASP A 151 -6.59 1.01 -4.40
CA ASP A 151 -7.93 0.96 -3.79
C ASP A 151 -8.04 1.98 -2.65
N TYR A 152 -7.03 2.03 -1.79
CA TYR A 152 -6.91 2.99 -0.70
C TYR A 152 -6.77 4.41 -1.24
N VAL A 153 -5.95 4.59 -2.28
CA VAL A 153 -5.77 5.88 -2.96
C VAL A 153 -7.08 6.38 -3.53
N LEU A 154 -7.85 5.51 -4.20
CA LEU A 154 -9.16 5.85 -4.75
C LEU A 154 -10.18 6.17 -3.65
N ALA A 155 -10.19 5.42 -2.55
CA ALA A 155 -11.05 5.69 -1.41
C ALA A 155 -10.76 7.06 -0.78
N LEU A 156 -9.48 7.44 -0.67
CA LEU A 156 -9.09 8.77 -0.21
C LEU A 156 -9.48 9.85 -1.23
N ALA A 157 -9.25 9.60 -2.53
CA ALA A 157 -9.59 10.53 -3.61
C ALA A 157 -11.08 10.89 -3.64
N LEU A 158 -11.94 9.89 -3.41
CA LEU A 158 -13.39 10.05 -3.42
C LEU A 158 -13.96 10.53 -2.08
N HIS A 159 -13.11 10.82 -1.10
CA HIS A 159 -13.55 11.40 0.15
C HIS A 159 -13.92 12.88 -0.05
N PRO A 160 -15.08 13.37 0.44
CA PRO A 160 -15.58 14.71 0.10
C PRO A 160 -14.58 15.84 0.39
N ARG A 161 -13.96 15.84 1.59
CA ARG A 161 -13.02 16.92 1.95
C ARG A 161 -11.73 16.87 1.12
N THR A 162 -11.18 15.68 0.90
CA THR A 162 -9.98 15.52 0.06
C THR A 162 -10.27 15.92 -1.40
N ALA A 163 -11.41 15.49 -1.96
CA ALA A 163 -11.83 15.88 -3.31
C ALA A 163 -12.05 17.40 -3.43
N ALA A 164 -12.71 18.03 -2.45
CA ALA A 164 -12.93 19.47 -2.43
C ALA A 164 -11.61 20.25 -2.40
N ARG A 165 -10.64 19.84 -1.57
CA ARG A 165 -9.30 20.45 -1.53
C ARG A 165 -8.52 20.27 -2.82
N LEU A 166 -8.61 19.11 -3.44
CA LEU A 166 -8.01 18.89 -4.74
C LEU A 166 -8.62 19.83 -5.79
N LEU A 167 -9.95 19.91 -5.87
CA LEU A 167 -10.66 20.79 -6.80
C LEU A 167 -10.28 22.25 -6.59
N GLN A 168 -10.25 22.72 -5.34
CA GLN A 168 -9.77 24.05 -5.00
C GLN A 168 -8.32 24.28 -5.44
N GLY A 169 -7.43 23.33 -5.16
CA GLY A 169 -6.02 23.41 -5.52
C GLY A 169 -5.73 23.38 -7.03
N ILE A 170 -6.72 23.04 -7.86
CA ILE A 170 -6.61 23.04 -9.33
C ILE A 170 -7.58 24.02 -10.01
N GLY A 171 -8.29 24.87 -9.26
CA GLY A 171 -9.20 25.89 -9.79
C GLY A 171 -10.48 25.33 -10.43
N LEU A 172 -10.99 24.19 -9.92
CA LEU A 172 -12.21 23.53 -10.38
C LEU A 172 -13.28 23.44 -9.28
N GLU A 173 -13.24 24.32 -8.28
CA GLU A 173 -14.16 24.33 -7.14
C GLU A 173 -15.65 24.42 -7.55
N ARG A 174 -15.95 25.04 -8.70
CA ARG A 174 -17.33 25.13 -9.24
C ARG A 174 -17.92 23.77 -9.65
N VAL A 175 -17.09 22.75 -9.88
CA VAL A 175 -17.56 21.40 -10.17
C VAL A 175 -18.23 20.80 -8.93
N GLY A 176 -17.67 21.06 -7.74
CA GLY A 176 -18.08 20.41 -6.49
C GLY A 176 -17.63 18.95 -6.39
N GLU A 177 -17.26 18.54 -5.18
CA GLU A 177 -16.80 17.18 -4.88
C GLU A 177 -17.86 16.12 -5.15
N THR A 178 -19.13 16.45 -4.92
CA THR A 178 -20.26 15.55 -5.18
C THR A 178 -20.40 15.23 -6.67
N ALA A 179 -20.33 16.25 -7.54
CA ALA A 179 -20.44 16.02 -9.00
C ALA A 179 -19.21 15.29 -9.56
N LEU A 180 -18.01 15.55 -9.01
CA LEU A 180 -16.82 14.79 -9.35
C LEU A 180 -16.96 13.32 -8.97
N ALA A 181 -17.36 13.04 -7.72
CA ALA A 181 -17.55 11.67 -7.24
C ALA A 181 -18.60 10.92 -8.08
N GLU A 182 -19.67 11.61 -8.46
CA GLU A 182 -20.73 11.08 -9.33
C GLU A 182 -20.22 10.70 -10.73
N LYS A 183 -19.38 11.56 -11.34
CA LYS A 183 -18.73 11.28 -12.62
C LYS A 183 -17.83 10.06 -12.58
N VAL A 184 -17.02 9.96 -11.53
CA VAL A 184 -16.04 8.89 -11.37
C VAL A 184 -16.70 7.56 -10.98
N ARG A 185 -17.73 7.59 -10.14
CA ARG A 185 -18.40 6.38 -9.64
C ARG A 185 -19.41 5.80 -10.62
N ARG A 186 -20.12 6.66 -11.37
CA ARG A 186 -21.28 6.23 -12.17
C ARG A 186 -21.23 6.70 -13.62
N GLU A 187 -21.23 8.01 -13.88
CA GLU A 187 -21.48 8.52 -15.25
C GLU A 187 -20.47 7.97 -16.28
N VAL A 188 -19.16 8.10 -16.00
CA VAL A 188 -18.12 7.64 -16.92
C VAL A 188 -18.03 6.10 -16.96
N PRO A 189 -18.00 5.38 -15.81
CA PRO A 189 -18.05 3.91 -15.85
C PRO A 189 -19.26 3.34 -16.58
N GLU A 190 -20.45 3.93 -16.43
CA GLU A 190 -21.64 3.48 -17.17
C GLU A 190 -21.51 3.71 -18.67
N LEU A 191 -20.98 4.86 -19.09
CA LEU A 191 -20.70 5.14 -20.49
C LEU A 191 -19.74 4.09 -21.07
N LEU A 192 -18.64 3.81 -20.38
CA LEU A 192 -17.66 2.81 -20.80
C LEU A 192 -18.29 1.41 -20.90
N ARG A 193 -19.09 1.03 -19.89
CA ARG A 193 -19.80 -0.25 -19.86
C ARG A 193 -20.76 -0.42 -21.03
N ARG A 194 -21.53 0.63 -21.38
CA ARG A 194 -22.44 0.61 -22.56
C ARG A 194 -21.68 0.42 -23.88
N ASN A 195 -20.40 0.80 -23.91
CA ASN A 195 -19.51 0.60 -25.06
C ASN A 195 -18.67 -0.69 -24.94
N GLY A 196 -19.00 -1.61 -24.03
CA GLY A 196 -18.30 -2.89 -23.87
C GLY A 196 -16.96 -2.80 -23.14
N ILE A 197 -16.59 -1.63 -22.61
CA ILE A 197 -15.35 -1.42 -21.86
C ILE A 197 -15.63 -1.68 -20.37
N ARG A 198 -14.99 -2.71 -19.81
CA ARG A 198 -15.15 -3.10 -18.40
C ARG A 198 -14.05 -2.50 -17.54
N MET A 199 -14.45 -1.90 -16.43
CA MET A 199 -13.56 -1.36 -15.40
C MET A 199 -13.30 -2.44 -14.35
N ARG A 200 -12.08 -2.96 -14.25
CA ARG A 200 -11.80 -4.14 -13.42
C ARG A 200 -10.97 -3.82 -12.18
N GLU A 201 -10.19 -2.75 -12.22
CA GLU A 201 -9.23 -2.40 -11.19
C GLU A 201 -9.45 -0.97 -10.67
N ALA A 202 -9.08 -0.71 -9.41
CA ALA A 202 -9.11 0.65 -8.85
C ALA A 202 -8.26 1.63 -9.68
N LYS A 203 -7.16 1.15 -10.25
CA LYS A 203 -6.28 1.92 -11.16
C LYS A 203 -7.03 2.49 -12.36
N ASP A 204 -8.04 1.79 -12.88
CA ASP A 204 -8.85 2.30 -13.99
C ASP A 204 -9.72 3.48 -13.53
N TYR A 205 -10.29 3.40 -12.32
CA TYR A 205 -11.07 4.49 -11.73
C TYR A 205 -10.19 5.69 -11.36
N VAL A 206 -8.95 5.47 -10.90
CA VAL A 206 -7.96 6.54 -10.70
C VAL A 206 -7.68 7.26 -12.02
N ARG A 207 -7.57 6.54 -13.14
CA ARG A 207 -7.40 7.15 -14.48
C ARG A 207 -8.63 7.96 -14.90
N ILE A 208 -9.85 7.46 -14.66
CA ILE A 208 -11.09 8.24 -14.89
C ILE A 208 -11.11 9.51 -14.05
N TYR A 209 -10.76 9.39 -12.76
CA TYR A 209 -10.70 10.52 -11.84
C TYR A 209 -9.80 11.60 -12.41
N LEU A 210 -8.56 11.23 -12.74
CA LEU A 210 -7.56 12.13 -13.32
C LEU A 210 -8.03 12.77 -14.63
N ALA A 211 -8.64 11.99 -15.53
CA ALA A 211 -9.19 12.50 -16.77
C ALA A 211 -10.32 13.51 -16.54
N THR A 212 -11.20 13.24 -15.58
CA THR A 212 -12.35 14.10 -15.23
C THR A 212 -11.90 15.47 -14.74
N VAL A 213 -10.80 15.53 -13.99
CA VAL A 213 -10.21 16.79 -13.49
C VAL A 213 -9.07 17.33 -14.37
N ARG A 214 -8.86 16.77 -15.56
CA ARG A 214 -7.86 17.19 -16.55
C ARG A 214 -6.41 17.17 -16.02
N LEU A 215 -6.08 16.22 -15.16
CA LEU A 215 -4.72 16.03 -14.63
C LEU A 215 -3.97 14.93 -15.40
N GLY A 216 -2.88 15.32 -16.08
CA GLY A 216 -2.03 14.41 -16.86
C GLY A 216 -0.87 13.79 -16.06
N MET A 217 -1.16 13.21 -14.90
CA MET A 217 -0.14 12.59 -14.03
C MET A 217 -0.33 11.06 -13.91
N SER A 218 0.72 10.35 -13.46
CA SER A 218 0.60 8.92 -13.20
C SER A 218 -0.15 8.66 -11.88
N PRO A 219 -0.75 7.46 -11.70
CA PRO A 219 -1.39 7.06 -10.44
C PRO A 219 -0.49 7.23 -9.20
N ALA A 220 0.80 6.88 -9.32
CA ALA A 220 1.75 7.03 -8.22
C ALA A 220 1.99 8.50 -7.81
N VAL A 221 2.10 9.42 -8.79
CA VAL A 221 2.23 10.86 -8.53
C VAL A 221 0.94 11.41 -7.93
N PHE A 222 -0.21 10.92 -8.42
CA PHE A 222 -1.51 11.30 -7.88
C PHE A 222 -1.70 10.87 -6.42
N ALA A 223 -1.29 9.65 -6.07
CA ALA A 223 -1.33 9.15 -4.69
C ALA A 223 -0.58 10.09 -3.72
N GLY A 224 0.64 10.50 -4.09
CA GLY A 224 1.41 11.47 -3.31
C GLY A 224 0.71 12.84 -3.20
N LYS A 225 0.14 13.34 -4.30
CA LYS A 225 -0.63 14.61 -4.27
C LYS A 225 -1.87 14.53 -3.39
N LEU A 226 -2.60 13.42 -3.40
CA LEU A 226 -3.76 13.24 -2.52
C LEU A 226 -3.32 13.19 -1.05
N LEU A 227 -2.26 12.43 -0.76
CA LEU A 227 -1.72 12.32 0.58
C LEU A 227 -1.15 13.64 1.11
N SER A 228 -0.76 14.60 0.28
CA SER A 228 -0.36 15.94 0.73
C SER A 228 -1.56 16.88 0.97
N LEU A 229 -2.70 16.62 0.36
CA LEU A 229 -3.93 17.43 0.49
C LEU A 229 -4.88 16.93 1.58
N ALA A 230 -4.87 15.62 1.85
CA ALA A 230 -5.75 15.00 2.82
C ALA A 230 -5.39 15.38 4.28
N ASP A 231 -6.43 15.40 5.12
CA ASP A 231 -6.30 15.52 6.57
C ASP A 231 -5.70 14.25 7.18
N ASP A 232 -4.93 14.42 8.26
CA ASP A 232 -4.30 13.28 8.94
C ASP A 232 -5.34 12.27 9.45
N GLU A 233 -6.50 12.73 9.92
CA GLU A 233 -7.60 11.86 10.34
C GLU A 233 -8.10 10.98 9.19
N GLU A 234 -8.23 11.54 7.99
CA GLU A 234 -8.68 10.80 6.80
C GLU A 234 -7.63 9.80 6.34
N ILE A 235 -6.36 10.21 6.35
CA ILE A 235 -5.22 9.33 6.05
C ILE A 235 -5.21 8.17 7.05
N ARG A 236 -5.34 8.43 8.35
CA ARG A 236 -5.38 7.40 9.38
C ARG A 236 -6.53 6.43 9.19
N ARG A 237 -7.72 6.94 8.84
CA ARG A 237 -8.89 6.10 8.62
C ARG A 237 -8.73 5.19 7.40
N VAL A 238 -8.27 5.75 6.28
CA VAL A 238 -8.16 5.00 5.01
C VAL A 238 -7.00 4.01 5.08
N PHE A 239 -5.83 4.45 5.54
CA PHE A 239 -4.60 3.66 5.56
C PHE A 239 -4.34 2.97 6.91
N ALA A 240 -5.37 2.82 7.76
CA ALA A 240 -5.23 2.29 9.13
C ALA A 240 -4.44 0.96 9.19
N PRO A 241 -4.71 -0.04 8.33
CA PRO A 241 -3.94 -1.29 8.35
C PRO A 241 -2.46 -1.10 8.02
N LEU A 242 -2.14 -0.27 7.02
CA LEU A 242 -0.76 0.00 6.63
C LEU A 242 -0.02 0.83 7.70
N ILE A 243 -0.70 1.76 8.34
CA ILE A 243 -0.15 2.54 9.46
C ILE A 243 0.17 1.61 10.64
N ALA A 244 -0.72 0.67 10.98
CA ALA A 244 -0.46 -0.31 12.04
C ALA A 244 0.76 -1.19 11.72
N ALA A 245 0.88 -1.65 10.47
CA ALA A 245 2.05 -2.41 10.02
C ALA A 245 3.36 -1.58 10.14
N LEU A 246 3.32 -0.30 9.77
CA LEU A 246 4.44 0.63 9.89
C LEU A 246 4.80 0.93 11.36
N GLN A 247 3.80 1.11 12.23
CA GLN A 247 4.00 1.33 13.66
C GLN A 247 4.66 0.12 14.31
N PHE A 248 4.17 -1.08 14.02
CA PHE A 248 4.75 -2.32 14.55
C PHE A 248 6.26 -2.45 14.24
N VAL A 249 6.69 -2.09 13.02
CA VAL A 249 8.11 -2.15 12.65
C VAL A 249 8.90 -0.92 13.08
N ALA A 250 8.24 0.17 13.48
CA ALA A 250 8.89 1.37 14.00
C ALA A 250 9.06 1.34 15.53
N GLU A 251 8.30 0.50 16.22
CA GLU A 251 8.43 0.27 17.66
C GLU A 251 9.81 -0.33 18.01
N ALA A 252 10.36 0.14 19.14
CA ALA A 252 11.65 -0.28 19.68
C ALA A 252 11.56 -1.74 20.15
#